data_AF-A0A5J5BCF7-F1
#
_entry.id   AF-A0A5J5BCF7-F1
#
_cell.length_a   1.000
_cell.length_b   1.000
_cell.length_c   1.000
_cell.angle_alpha   90.00
_cell.angle_beta   90.00
_cell.angle_gamma   90.00
#
_symmetry.space_group_name_H-M   'P 1'
#
loop_
_entity.id
_entity.type
_entity.pdbx_description
1 polymer ?
#
loop_
_entity_poly.entity_id
_entity_poly.type
_entity_poly.pdbx_seq_one_letter_code
_entity_poly.pdbx_strand_id
1 'polypeptide(L)'
;MLSYWHGLRDGCVGLLESRLKWGGPLAVQQLCASGIPQLLIDLLAINLSDASPQGTDGSKDQIGLSPVGVVWTISSICRCLSGGALTFRQILVKNEHIKFISDLISDVHLKLIRCWVGPGGGKDGVRDIINAVIDLLAFPFVAVQNAPGFPSATASVNSGFLLNMGSPGGRVCMEDKDLVKAIETNMRKYIQILLEVGVPGIILRCMEHMELKDVGKPVAFLAKMTGQ
;
A
#
# COMPACT_ATOMS: atom_id res chain seq x y z
N MET A 1 3.82 -16.05 20.54
CA MET A 1 3.80 -17.39 19.92
C MET A 1 3.00 -17.25 18.62
N LEU A 2 3.65 -17.23 17.45
CA LEU A 2 2.91 -17.21 16.18
C LEU A 2 2.15 -18.52 16.07
N SER A 3 0.84 -18.48 15.86
CA SER A 3 0.13 -19.71 15.53
C SER A 3 0.62 -20.20 14.16
N TYR A 4 0.79 -21.51 14.02
CA TYR A 4 1.29 -22.19 12.81
C TYR A 4 0.65 -21.67 11.51
N TRP A 5 -0.60 -21.25 11.60
CA TRP A 5 -1.41 -20.75 10.49
C TRP A 5 -1.08 -19.32 10.02
N HIS A 6 -0.59 -18.43 10.89
CA HIS A 6 -0.09 -17.11 10.45
C HIS A 6 1.12 -17.34 9.54
N GLY A 7 2.00 -18.28 9.92
CA GLY A 7 3.19 -18.63 9.15
C GLY A 7 2.89 -19.14 7.74
N LEU A 8 1.80 -19.89 7.55
CA LEU A 8 1.43 -20.38 6.21
C LEU A 8 0.95 -19.24 5.30
N ARG A 9 0.04 -18.38 5.78
CA ARG A 9 -0.46 -17.24 5.00
C ARG A 9 0.66 -16.24 4.70
N ASP A 10 1.45 -15.90 5.70
CA ASP A 10 2.62 -15.05 5.54
C ASP A 10 3.62 -15.65 4.54
N GLY A 11 3.85 -16.97 4.60
CA GLY A 11 4.71 -17.69 3.67
C GLY A 11 4.22 -17.65 2.23
N CYS A 12 2.91 -17.82 1.99
CA CYS A 12 2.30 -17.70 0.67
C CYS A 12 2.45 -16.28 0.10
N VAL A 13 2.17 -15.27 0.92
CA VAL A 13 2.35 -13.86 0.52
C VAL A 13 3.83 -13.56 0.28
N GLY A 14 4.74 -14.04 1.14
CA GLY A 14 6.18 -13.85 0.98
C GLY A 14 6.74 -14.48 -0.30
N LEU A 15 6.22 -15.65 -0.70
CA LEU A 15 6.55 -16.29 -1.98
C LEU A 15 6.04 -15.46 -3.16
N LEU A 16 4.81 -14.96 -3.08
CA LEU A 16 4.21 -14.10 -4.10
C LEU A 16 5.01 -12.79 -4.25
N GLU A 17 5.31 -12.14 -3.14
CA GLU A 17 6.15 -10.94 -3.04
C GLU A 17 7.52 -11.18 -3.71
N SER A 18 8.13 -12.33 -3.44
CA SER A 18 9.40 -12.73 -4.06
C SER A 18 9.26 -12.92 -5.58
N ARG A 19 8.18 -13.56 -6.04
CA ARG A 19 7.90 -13.70 -7.48
C ARG A 19 7.68 -12.35 -8.16
N LEU A 20 6.99 -11.41 -7.52
CA LEU A 20 6.82 -10.04 -8.01
C LEU A 20 8.11 -9.21 -7.93
N LYS A 21 9.06 -9.59 -7.06
CA LYS A 21 10.40 -8.98 -6.96
C LYS A 21 11.33 -9.40 -8.07
N TRP A 22 11.36 -10.70 -8.36
CA TRP A 22 12.40 -11.28 -9.21
C TRP A 22 11.89 -11.73 -10.58
N GLY A 23 10.58 -11.84 -10.78
CA GLY A 23 9.97 -12.37 -12.00
C GLY A 23 9.80 -11.35 -13.15
N GLY A 24 10.12 -10.07 -12.94
CA GLY A 24 10.00 -9.02 -13.95
C GLY A 24 8.56 -8.71 -14.40
N PRO A 25 8.39 -7.90 -15.48
CA PRO A 25 7.07 -7.43 -15.93
C PRO A 25 6.10 -8.55 -16.31
N LEU A 26 6.59 -9.63 -16.93
CA LEU A 26 5.76 -10.76 -17.33
C LEU A 26 5.12 -11.47 -16.13
N ALA A 27 5.87 -11.64 -15.03
CA ALA A 27 5.31 -12.24 -13.81
C ALA A 27 4.22 -11.37 -13.19
N VAL A 28 4.39 -10.04 -13.23
CA VAL A 28 3.37 -9.09 -12.76
C VAL A 28 2.10 -9.21 -13.61
N GLN A 29 2.23 -9.22 -14.94
CA GLN A 29 1.09 -9.37 -15.85
C GLN A 29 0.33 -10.68 -15.63
N GLN A 30 1.05 -11.81 -15.50
CA GLN A 30 0.44 -13.12 -15.24
C GLN A 30 -0.38 -13.11 -13.94
N LEU A 31 0.19 -12.57 -12.86
CA LEU A 31 -0.49 -12.51 -11.57
C LEU A 31 -1.69 -11.55 -11.58
N CYS A 32 -1.57 -10.43 -12.30
CA CYS A 32 -2.71 -9.52 -12.50
C CYS A 32 -3.83 -10.20 -13.29
N ALA A 33 -3.49 -10.93 -14.37
CA ALA A 33 -4.46 -11.67 -15.18
C ALA A 33 -5.17 -12.79 -14.40
N SER A 34 -4.51 -13.37 -13.39
CA SER A 34 -5.11 -14.40 -12.52
C SER A 34 -5.94 -13.84 -11.35
N GLY A 35 -6.20 -12.52 -11.30
CA GLY A 35 -7.05 -11.91 -10.27
C GLY A 35 -6.40 -11.77 -8.89
N ILE A 36 -5.10 -12.01 -8.77
CA ILE A 36 -4.35 -11.90 -7.51
C ILE A 36 -4.48 -10.53 -6.84
N PRO A 37 -4.49 -9.38 -7.55
CA PRO A 37 -4.55 -8.10 -6.87
C PRO A 37 -5.83 -7.90 -6.05
N GLN A 38 -6.97 -8.43 -6.52
CA GLN A 38 -8.21 -8.41 -5.75
C GLN A 38 -8.15 -9.38 -4.56
N LEU A 39 -7.61 -10.59 -4.75
CA LEU A 39 -7.41 -11.55 -3.66
C LEU A 39 -6.53 -10.99 -2.53
N LEU A 40 -5.52 -10.18 -2.85
CA LEU A 40 -4.69 -9.51 -1.85
C LEU A 40 -5.47 -8.43 -1.09
N ILE A 41 -6.33 -7.68 -1.78
CA ILE A 41 -7.22 -6.71 -1.12
C ILE A 41 -8.20 -7.42 -0.19
N ASP A 42 -8.81 -8.52 -0.65
CA ASP A 42 -9.77 -9.30 0.14
C ASP A 42 -9.08 -9.92 1.37
N LEU A 43 -7.85 -10.44 1.20
CA LEU A 43 -7.03 -10.97 2.28
C LEU A 43 -6.76 -9.90 3.35
N LEU A 44 -6.48 -8.67 2.93
CA LEU A 44 -6.28 -7.56 3.85
C LEU A 44 -7.59 -7.16 4.55
N ALA A 45 -8.71 -7.09 3.81
CA ALA A 45 -10.03 -6.72 4.32
C ALA A 45 -10.57 -7.66 5.41
N ILE A 46 -10.34 -8.97 5.24
CA ILE A 46 -10.74 -10.00 6.22
C ILE A 46 -10.14 -9.73 7.62
N ASN A 47 -8.94 -9.16 7.71
CA ASN A 47 -8.30 -8.89 9.01
C ASN A 47 -8.91 -7.72 9.79
N LEU A 48 -9.71 -6.84 9.16
CA LEU A 48 -10.34 -5.68 9.82
C LEU A 48 -11.83 -5.88 10.13
N SER A 49 -12.51 -6.83 9.47
CA SER A 49 -13.97 -6.98 9.56
C SER A 49 -14.48 -7.72 10.82
N ASP A 50 -13.60 -8.31 11.62
CA ASP A 50 -13.97 -9.11 12.82
C ASP A 50 -14.28 -8.28 14.07
N ALA A 51 -14.48 -6.96 13.95
CA ALA A 51 -14.87 -6.07 15.06
C ALA A 51 -16.40 -5.94 15.27
N SER A 52 -17.20 -6.89 14.79
CA SER A 52 -18.66 -6.93 15.00
C SER A 52 -19.03 -8.03 16.01
N PRO A 53 -19.55 -7.70 17.22
CA PRO A 53 -19.98 -8.70 18.18
C PRO A 53 -21.44 -9.08 17.91
N GLN A 54 -21.70 -9.96 16.93
CA GLN A 54 -23.00 -10.63 16.88
C GLN A 54 -23.01 -11.94 16.08
N GLY A 55 -23.28 -13.03 16.79
CA GLY A 55 -24.17 -14.11 16.31
C GLY A 55 -23.54 -15.29 15.56
N THR A 56 -23.10 -16.29 16.32
CA THR A 56 -23.38 -17.72 16.11
C THR A 56 -23.39 -18.29 14.68
N ASP A 57 -22.29 -18.89 14.23
CA ASP A 57 -22.16 -20.35 14.05
C ASP A 57 -20.71 -20.69 13.65
N GLY A 58 -20.19 -21.85 14.07
CA GLY A 58 -18.77 -22.18 14.00
C GLY A 58 -18.19 -22.25 12.59
N SER A 59 -17.32 -21.30 12.23
CA SER A 59 -16.31 -21.53 11.20
C SER A 59 -15.00 -20.81 11.52
N LYS A 60 -14.06 -21.60 12.10
CA LYS A 60 -12.60 -21.45 12.14
C LYS A 60 -12.06 -20.05 12.46
N ASP A 61 -11.35 -19.91 13.59
CA ASP A 61 -10.32 -18.89 13.82
C ASP A 61 -9.71 -18.45 12.49
N GLN A 62 -10.16 -17.30 11.96
CA GLN A 62 -9.62 -16.78 10.72
C GLN A 62 -8.27 -16.19 11.07
N ILE A 63 -7.27 -17.05 11.01
CA ILE A 63 -5.92 -16.67 11.37
C ILE A 63 -5.45 -15.64 10.34
N GLY A 64 -5.27 -14.42 10.83
CA GLY A 64 -4.92 -13.28 10.02
C GLY A 64 -3.48 -13.32 9.51
N LEU A 65 -3.06 -12.23 8.89
CA LEU A 65 -1.65 -12.00 8.58
C LEU A 65 -0.92 -11.47 9.82
N SER A 66 0.35 -11.82 9.97
CA SER A 66 1.20 -11.04 10.89
C SER A 66 1.46 -9.64 10.31
N PRO A 67 1.97 -8.68 11.10
CA PRO A 67 2.34 -7.37 10.60
C PRO A 67 3.29 -7.42 9.38
N VAL A 68 4.25 -8.35 9.37
CA VAL A 68 5.15 -8.51 8.20
C VAL A 68 4.39 -9.05 6.98
N GLY A 69 3.44 -9.97 7.17
CA GLY A 69 2.56 -10.44 6.11
C GLY A 69 1.69 -9.33 5.53
N VAL A 70 1.20 -8.41 6.36
CA VAL A 70 0.47 -7.20 5.91
C VAL A 70 1.38 -6.33 5.04
N VAL A 71 2.60 -6.03 5.47
CA VAL A 71 3.58 -5.25 4.68
C VAL A 71 3.83 -5.90 3.32
N TRP A 72 4.09 -7.20 3.28
CA TRP A 72 4.31 -7.91 2.01
C TRP A 72 3.07 -7.89 1.13
N THR A 73 1.87 -8.00 1.71
CA THR A 73 0.63 -7.95 0.93
C THR A 73 0.45 -6.58 0.27
N ILE A 74 0.66 -5.49 1.02
CA ILE A 74 0.61 -4.12 0.50
C ILE A 74 1.67 -3.89 -0.59
N SER A 75 2.90 -4.33 -0.36
CA SER A 75 3.99 -4.23 -1.34
C SER A 75 3.67 -5.00 -2.62
N SER A 76 3.09 -6.20 -2.51
CA SER A 76 2.63 -7.01 -3.64
C SER A 76 1.52 -6.31 -4.41
N ILE A 77 0.54 -5.70 -3.73
CA ILE A 77 -0.50 -4.88 -4.38
C ILE A 77 0.14 -3.72 -5.15
N CYS A 78 1.07 -2.98 -4.51
CA CYS A 78 1.74 -1.84 -5.12
C CYS A 78 2.52 -2.24 -6.39
N ARG A 79 3.15 -3.41 -6.40
CA ARG A 79 3.79 -3.99 -7.59
C ARG A 79 2.78 -4.38 -8.67
N CYS A 80 1.63 -4.93 -8.29
CA CYS A 80 0.57 -5.28 -9.23
C CYS A 80 -0.04 -4.05 -9.92
N LEU A 81 0.05 -2.85 -9.34
CA LEU A 81 -0.40 -1.62 -10.01
C LEU A 81 0.36 -1.35 -11.30
N SER A 82 1.61 -1.82 -11.42
CA SER A 82 2.36 -1.76 -12.68
C SER A 82 1.92 -2.79 -13.72
N GLY A 83 0.96 -3.66 -13.40
CA GLY A 83 0.39 -4.65 -14.31
C GLY A 83 -0.57 -4.06 -15.34
N GLY A 84 -0.88 -2.76 -15.26
CA GLY A 84 -1.59 -2.02 -16.29
C GLY A 84 -2.77 -1.18 -15.75
N ALA A 85 -3.36 -0.39 -16.67
CA ALA A 85 -4.42 0.58 -16.36
C ALA A 85 -5.65 -0.01 -15.66
N LEU A 86 -6.03 -1.25 -15.99
CA LEU A 86 -7.19 -1.92 -15.40
C LEU A 86 -6.99 -2.19 -13.91
N THR A 87 -5.84 -2.77 -13.54
CA THR A 87 -5.49 -3.08 -12.16
C THR A 87 -5.45 -1.82 -11.30
N PHE A 88 -4.85 -0.74 -11.82
CA PHE A 88 -4.87 0.56 -11.15
C PHE A 88 -6.29 1.04 -10.83
N ARG A 89 -7.19 1.05 -11.82
CA ARG A 89 -8.58 1.50 -11.63
C ARG A 89 -9.35 0.63 -10.65
N GLN A 90 -9.18 -0.68 -10.73
CA GLN A 90 -9.88 -1.63 -9.86
C GLN A 90 -9.45 -1.50 -8.39
N ILE A 91 -8.19 -1.12 -8.13
CA ILE A 91 -7.63 -1.06 -6.78
C ILE A 91 -7.73 0.35 -6.20
N LEU A 92 -7.17 1.36 -6.86
CA LEU A 92 -7.00 2.69 -6.27
C LEU A 92 -8.16 3.65 -6.57
N VAL A 93 -9.03 3.35 -7.53
CA VAL A 93 -10.19 4.19 -7.89
C VAL A 93 -11.49 3.64 -7.29
N LYS A 94 -11.38 3.05 -6.09
CA LYS A 94 -12.52 2.59 -5.27
C LYS A 94 -12.38 3.12 -3.84
N ASN A 95 -13.41 3.84 -3.37
CA ASN A 95 -13.47 4.39 -2.01
C ASN A 95 -13.26 3.33 -0.93
N GLU A 96 -13.91 2.18 -1.08
CA GLU A 96 -13.86 1.07 -0.11
C GLU A 96 -12.43 0.56 0.10
N HIS A 97 -11.68 0.36 -0.99
CA HIS A 97 -10.30 -0.11 -0.93
C HIS A 97 -9.39 0.94 -0.27
N ILE A 98 -9.54 2.22 -0.62
CA ILE A 98 -8.73 3.30 -0.05
C ILE A 98 -9.01 3.47 1.44
N LYS A 99 -10.28 3.40 1.86
CA LYS A 99 -10.68 3.41 3.27
C LYS A 99 -10.00 2.29 4.03
N PHE A 100 -10.18 1.06 3.56
CA PHE A 100 -9.56 -0.11 4.15
C PHE A 100 -8.02 0.02 4.24
N ILE A 101 -7.34 0.43 3.15
CA ILE A 101 -5.89 0.63 3.11
C ILE A 101 -5.45 1.69 4.13
N SER A 102 -6.21 2.78 4.26
CA SER A 102 -5.88 3.84 5.22
C SER A 102 -6.13 3.43 6.67
N ASP A 103 -7.08 2.54 6.94
CA ASP A 103 -7.36 2.04 8.29
C ASP A 103 -6.20 1.18 8.84
N LEU A 104 -5.34 0.63 7.97
CA LEU A 104 -4.08 -0.04 8.35
C LEU A 104 -3.06 0.88 9.02
N ILE A 105 -3.21 2.20 8.89
CA ILE A 105 -2.37 3.19 9.59
C ILE A 105 -3.19 4.02 10.59
N SER A 106 -4.36 3.51 10.99
CA SER A 106 -5.13 4.09 12.09
C SER A 106 -4.40 3.95 13.42
N ASP A 107 -4.65 4.88 14.34
CA ASP A 107 -4.06 4.88 15.69
C ASP A 107 -4.27 3.55 16.43
N VAL A 108 -5.45 2.95 16.29
CA VAL A 108 -5.79 1.65 16.90
C VAL A 108 -4.90 0.55 16.33
N HIS A 109 -4.78 0.44 15.01
CA HIS A 109 -3.98 -0.60 14.38
C HIS A 109 -2.49 -0.44 14.67
N LEU A 110 -1.97 0.79 14.65
CA LEU A 110 -0.56 1.06 14.94
C LEU A 110 -0.19 0.74 16.39
N LYS A 111 -1.09 1.00 17.35
CA LYS A 111 -0.89 0.56 18.74
C LYS A 111 -0.80 -0.96 18.87
N LEU A 112 -1.62 -1.70 18.13
CA LEU A 112 -1.57 -3.18 18.10
C LEU A 112 -0.24 -3.68 17.52
N ILE A 113 0.21 -3.13 16.39
CA ILE A 113 1.50 -3.47 15.79
C ILE A 113 2.64 -3.18 16.77
N ARG A 114 2.60 -2.04 17.45
CA ARG A 114 3.63 -1.64 18.42
C ARG A 114 3.76 -2.62 19.58
N CYS A 115 2.65 -3.22 20.02
CA CYS A 115 2.63 -4.23 21.08
C CYS A 115 2.88 -5.66 20.57
N TRP A 116 2.96 -5.87 19.25
CA TRP A 116 3.18 -7.18 18.66
C TRP A 116 4.62 -7.66 18.89
N VAL A 117 4.77 -8.83 19.51
CA VAL A 117 6.07 -9.43 19.87
C VAL A 117 6.67 -10.29 18.74
N GLY A 118 5.90 -10.59 17.70
CA GLY A 118 6.35 -11.39 16.55
C GLY A 118 7.01 -10.58 15.43
N PRO A 119 7.39 -11.23 14.32
CA PRO A 119 7.97 -10.57 13.15
C PRO A 119 7.12 -9.42 12.64
N GLY A 120 7.78 -8.31 12.29
CA GLY A 120 7.13 -7.10 11.81
C GLY A 120 6.38 -6.31 12.89
N GLY A 121 6.50 -6.66 14.17
CA GLY A 121 5.93 -5.88 15.28
C GLY A 121 6.86 -4.77 15.78
N GLY A 122 6.42 -4.06 16.81
CA GLY A 122 7.20 -3.02 17.46
C GLY A 122 7.30 -1.73 16.65
N LYS A 123 8.29 -0.89 16.98
CA LYS A 123 8.50 0.41 16.34
C LYS A 123 8.84 0.29 14.85
N ASP A 124 9.72 -0.66 14.51
CA ASP A 124 10.10 -0.90 13.11
C ASP A 124 8.89 -1.38 12.30
N GLY A 125 8.07 -2.26 12.87
CA GLY A 125 6.80 -2.68 12.28
C GLY A 125 5.84 -1.54 11.95
N VAL A 126 5.64 -0.63 12.91
CA VAL A 126 4.82 0.59 12.72
C VAL A 126 5.36 1.41 11.56
N ARG A 127 6.67 1.68 11.53
CA ARG A 127 7.30 2.43 10.43
C ARG A 127 7.11 1.72 9.10
N ASP A 128 7.32 0.42 9.04
CA ASP A 128 7.28 -0.35 7.80
C ASP A 128 5.86 -0.42 7.22
N ILE A 129 4.83 -0.59 8.06
CA ILE A 129 3.43 -0.55 7.64
C ILE A 129 3.04 0.84 7.14
N ILE A 130 3.42 1.91 7.86
CA ILE A 130 3.17 3.28 7.40
C ILE A 130 3.83 3.51 6.05
N ASN A 131 5.11 3.17 5.90
CA ASN A 131 5.84 3.35 4.65
C ASN A 131 5.23 2.55 3.50
N ALA A 132 4.79 1.31 3.73
CA ALA A 132 4.15 0.48 2.71
C ALA A 132 2.80 1.08 2.26
N VAL A 133 1.97 1.55 3.20
CA VAL A 133 0.71 2.23 2.86
C VAL A 133 0.98 3.53 2.08
N ILE A 134 1.95 4.33 2.52
CA ILE A 134 2.34 5.55 1.80
C ILE A 134 2.86 5.22 0.41
N ASP A 135 3.66 4.18 0.22
CA ASP A 135 4.11 3.75 -1.12
C ASP A 135 2.94 3.41 -2.05
N LEU A 136 1.95 2.69 -1.53
CA LEU A 136 0.76 2.32 -2.29
C LEU A 136 -0.08 3.56 -2.68
N LEU A 137 -0.28 4.49 -1.75
CA LEU A 137 -1.05 5.71 -2.00
C LEU A 137 -0.27 6.74 -2.85
N ALA A 138 1.05 6.78 -2.73
CA ALA A 138 1.91 7.67 -3.50
C ALA A 138 2.10 7.20 -4.95
N PHE A 139 1.83 5.93 -5.25
CA PHE A 139 2.07 5.32 -6.55
C PHE A 139 1.58 6.18 -7.74
N PRO A 140 0.33 6.69 -7.76
CA PRO A 140 -0.17 7.46 -8.90
C PRO A 140 0.60 8.78 -9.11
N PHE A 141 0.93 9.47 -8.02
CA PHE A 141 1.71 10.71 -8.06
C PHE A 141 3.13 10.47 -8.57
N VAL A 142 3.74 9.37 -8.12
CA VAL A 142 5.07 8.95 -8.51
C VAL A 142 5.10 8.55 -9.99
N ALA A 143 4.12 7.78 -10.46
CA ALA A 143 4.05 7.33 -11.84
C ALA A 143 3.93 8.50 -12.84
N VAL A 144 3.10 9.51 -12.54
CA VAL A 144 2.95 10.70 -13.39
C VAL A 144 4.22 11.57 -13.40
N GLN A 145 4.90 11.72 -12.26
CA GLN A 145 6.10 12.55 -12.16
C GLN A 145 7.29 12.02 -12.96
N ASN A 146 7.38 10.71 -13.12
CA ASN A 146 8.50 10.09 -13.83
C ASN A 146 8.28 10.05 -15.37
N ALA A 147 7.14 10.56 -15.88
CA ALA A 147 6.76 10.51 -17.29
C ALA A 147 7.75 11.25 -18.21
N PRO A 148 8.10 10.69 -19.38
CA PRO A 148 9.00 11.35 -20.33
C PRO A 148 8.45 12.73 -20.72
N GLY A 149 9.15 13.80 -20.36
CA GLY A 149 8.75 15.19 -20.61
C GLY A 149 8.71 16.09 -19.37
N PHE A 150 8.78 15.52 -18.16
CA PHE A 150 8.92 16.29 -16.92
C PHE A 150 10.38 16.28 -16.42
N PRO A 151 10.88 17.38 -15.82
CA PRO A 151 12.27 17.49 -15.41
C PRO A 151 12.62 16.41 -14.38
N SER A 152 13.68 15.64 -14.68
CA SER A 152 14.28 14.66 -13.78
C SER A 152 14.62 15.34 -12.44
N ALA A 153 14.01 14.86 -11.37
CA ALA A 153 13.87 15.63 -10.13
C ALA A 153 15.09 15.47 -9.22
N THR A 154 16.07 16.36 -9.35
CA THR A 154 17.19 16.51 -8.40
C THR A 154 16.81 17.49 -7.26
N ALA A 155 16.93 16.99 -6.02
CA ALA A 155 17.09 17.76 -4.77
C ALA A 155 16.07 18.87 -4.43
N SER A 156 14.78 18.54 -4.29
CA SER A 156 13.78 19.42 -3.64
C SER A 156 12.91 18.61 -2.68
N VAL A 157 12.50 19.16 -1.53
CA VAL A 157 11.57 18.49 -0.60
C VAL A 157 10.18 18.30 -1.22
N ASN A 158 9.87 19.07 -2.28
CA ASN A 158 8.68 18.91 -3.11
C ASN A 158 8.91 17.93 -4.29
N SER A 159 10.12 17.38 -4.43
CA SER A 159 10.41 16.34 -5.41
C SER A 159 10.00 14.99 -4.85
N GLY A 160 9.34 14.17 -5.68
CA GLY A 160 8.98 12.80 -5.32
C GLY A 160 10.17 11.88 -5.00
N PHE A 161 11.40 12.37 -4.78
CA PHE A 161 12.59 11.56 -4.50
C PHE A 161 12.41 10.65 -3.28
N LEU A 162 11.84 11.14 -2.18
CA LEU A 162 11.53 10.33 -1.00
C LEU A 162 10.42 9.29 -1.28
N LEU A 163 9.47 9.62 -2.16
CA LEU A 163 8.42 8.70 -2.60
C LEU A 163 8.94 7.72 -3.67
N ASN A 164 10.01 8.06 -4.38
CA ASN A 164 10.63 7.27 -5.44
C ASN A 164 11.64 6.26 -4.89
N MET A 165 12.32 6.55 -3.77
CA MET A 165 13.29 5.64 -3.17
C MET A 165 12.62 4.30 -2.78
N GLY A 166 12.91 3.26 -3.55
CA GLY A 166 12.41 1.90 -3.31
C GLY A 166 10.96 1.64 -3.75
N SER A 167 10.22 2.65 -4.21
CA SER A 167 8.82 2.48 -4.61
C SER A 167 8.68 1.76 -5.96
N PRO A 168 7.76 0.79 -6.09
CA PRO A 168 7.42 0.17 -7.37
C PRO A 168 7.05 1.19 -8.45
N GLY A 169 6.44 2.32 -8.07
CA GLY A 169 6.02 3.39 -8.98
C GLY A 169 7.17 4.03 -9.77
N GLY A 170 8.38 4.06 -9.21
CA GLY A 170 9.56 4.62 -9.88
C GLY A 170 10.03 3.80 -11.09
N ARG A 171 9.68 2.51 -11.16
CA ARG A 171 10.05 1.62 -12.29
C ARG A 171 9.00 1.58 -13.40
N VAL A 172 7.77 2.01 -13.12
CA VAL A 172 6.63 1.93 -14.05
C VAL A 172 6.84 2.82 -15.27
N CYS A 173 7.61 3.89 -15.10
CA CYS A 173 7.58 4.97 -16.07
C CYS A 173 8.38 4.74 -17.35
N MET A 174 9.22 3.71 -17.40
CA MET A 174 9.98 3.43 -18.62
C MET A 174 9.18 2.66 -19.68
N GLU A 175 8.06 2.00 -19.33
CA GLU A 175 7.50 0.94 -20.20
C GLU A 175 6.00 1.06 -20.55
N ASP A 176 5.13 1.66 -19.72
CA ASP A 176 3.66 1.63 -19.94
C ASP A 176 3.00 3.03 -20.02
N LYS A 177 2.91 3.56 -21.25
CA LYS A 177 2.25 4.86 -21.55
C LYS A 177 0.75 4.84 -21.29
N ASP A 178 0.10 3.69 -21.46
CA ASP A 178 -1.35 3.56 -21.29
C ASP A 178 -1.74 3.62 -19.81
N LEU A 179 -0.92 3.04 -18.94
CA LEU A 179 -1.05 3.17 -17.49
C LEU A 179 -0.90 4.62 -17.03
N VAL A 180 0.15 5.33 -17.47
CA VAL A 180 0.35 6.75 -17.09
C VAL A 180 -0.85 7.60 -17.52
N LYS A 181 -1.31 7.45 -18.77
CA LYS A 181 -2.50 8.16 -19.28
C LYS A 181 -3.75 7.83 -18.47
N ALA A 182 -3.92 6.56 -18.07
CA ALA A 182 -5.04 6.14 -17.23
C ALA A 182 -4.99 6.79 -15.84
N ILE A 183 -3.79 6.91 -15.25
CA ILE A 183 -3.59 7.59 -13.98
C ILE A 183 -3.94 9.07 -14.11
N GLU A 184 -3.39 9.78 -15.10
CA GLU A 184 -3.66 11.19 -15.35
C GLU A 184 -5.17 11.46 -15.50
N THR A 185 -5.86 10.64 -16.30
CA THR A 185 -7.30 10.78 -16.54
C THR A 185 -8.14 10.58 -15.28
N ASN A 186 -7.66 9.78 -14.33
CA ASN A 186 -8.39 9.47 -13.08
C ASN A 186 -7.85 10.24 -11.86
N MET A 187 -6.83 11.09 -12.02
CA MET A 187 -6.12 11.70 -10.90
C MET A 187 -7.03 12.57 -10.04
N ARG A 188 -7.90 13.38 -10.65
CA ARG A 188 -8.88 14.20 -9.93
C ARG A 188 -9.81 13.34 -9.06
N LYS A 189 -10.34 12.26 -9.64
CA LYS A 189 -11.20 11.31 -8.92
C LYS A 189 -10.44 10.65 -7.78
N TYR A 190 -9.20 10.24 -8.03
CA TYR A 190 -8.34 9.64 -7.00
C TYR A 190 -8.09 10.59 -5.82
N ILE A 191 -7.74 11.84 -6.09
CA ILE A 191 -7.56 12.87 -5.05
C ILE A 191 -8.85 13.08 -4.26
N GLN A 192 -10.00 13.18 -4.95
CA GLN A 192 -11.30 13.29 -4.29
C GLN A 192 -11.56 12.12 -3.34
N ILE A 193 -11.29 10.89 -3.76
CA ILE A 193 -11.40 9.68 -2.92
C ILE A 193 -10.51 9.80 -1.67
N LEU A 194 -9.24 10.23 -1.81
CA LEU A 194 -8.33 10.41 -0.68
C LEU A 194 -8.87 11.43 0.34
N LEU A 195 -9.48 12.52 -0.15
CA LEU A 195 -10.08 13.55 0.70
C LEU A 195 -11.35 13.06 1.38
N GLU A 196 -12.25 12.38 0.66
CA GLU A 196 -13.51 11.82 1.18
C GLU A 196 -13.27 10.80 2.29
N VAL A 197 -12.24 9.96 2.13
CA VAL A 197 -11.83 8.98 3.15
C VAL A 197 -11.11 9.65 4.33
N GLY A 198 -10.64 10.89 4.18
CA GLY A 198 -9.92 11.61 5.23
C GLY A 198 -8.46 11.17 5.38
N VAL A 199 -7.85 10.63 4.32
CA VAL A 199 -6.46 10.15 4.29
C VAL A 199 -5.46 11.19 4.85
N PRO A 200 -5.52 12.49 4.51
CA PRO A 200 -4.59 13.47 5.08
C PRO A 200 -4.62 13.52 6.61
N GLY A 201 -5.82 13.47 7.21
CA GLY A 201 -5.98 13.48 8.66
C GLY A 201 -5.49 12.19 9.32
N ILE A 202 -5.68 11.04 8.66
CA ILE A 202 -5.15 9.76 9.11
C ILE A 202 -3.62 9.78 9.12
N ILE A 203 -3.00 10.29 8.05
CA ILE A 203 -1.53 10.37 7.93
C ILE A 203 -0.94 11.35 8.95
N LEU A 204 -1.58 12.49 9.19
CA LEU A 204 -1.15 13.43 10.23
C LEU A 204 -1.08 12.74 11.61
N ARG A 205 -2.11 11.97 11.96
CA ARG A 205 -2.15 11.22 13.23
C ARG A 205 -1.17 10.06 13.26
N CYS A 206 -0.97 9.35 12.14
CA CYS A 206 -0.08 8.18 12.13
C CYS A 206 1.39 8.56 12.41
N MET A 207 1.80 9.79 12.07
CA MET A 207 3.15 10.29 12.34
C MET A 207 3.47 10.40 13.84
N GLU A 208 2.47 10.52 14.72
CA GLU A 208 2.69 10.50 16.18
C GLU A 208 3.29 9.18 16.68
N HIS A 209 3.18 8.12 15.87
CA HIS A 209 3.74 6.80 16.17
C HIS A 209 5.14 6.58 15.60
N MET A 210 5.68 7.56 14.86
CA MET A 210 6.97 7.46 14.18
C MET A 210 8.05 8.27 14.89
N GLU A 211 9.32 7.90 14.68
CA GLU A 211 10.45 8.74 15.08
C GLU A 211 10.65 9.87 14.06
N LEU A 212 11.16 11.04 14.50
CA LEU A 212 11.35 12.21 13.63
C LEU A 212 12.19 11.96 12.38
N LYS A 213 13.09 10.97 12.42
CA LYS A 213 13.90 10.58 11.26
C LYS A 213 13.10 9.83 10.18
N ASP A 214 11.95 9.27 10.54
CA ASP A 214 11.15 8.37 9.70
C ASP A 214 9.92 9.07 9.09
N VAL A 215 9.54 10.26 9.57
CA VAL A 215 8.33 10.99 9.09
C VAL A 215 8.48 11.61 7.70
N GLY A 216 9.70 11.63 7.13
CA GLY A 216 9.98 12.30 5.86
C GLY A 216 9.09 11.83 4.71
N LYS A 217 8.77 10.53 4.65
CA LYS A 217 7.96 9.93 3.58
C LYS A 217 6.46 10.28 3.70
N PRO A 218 5.81 10.13 4.87
CA PRO A 218 4.47 10.69 5.11
C PRO A 218 4.34 12.18 4.79
N VAL A 219 5.31 13.00 5.23
CA VAL A 219 5.32 14.45 4.99
C VAL A 219 5.41 14.75 3.50
N ALA A 220 6.30 14.08 2.76
CA ALA A 220 6.42 14.24 1.32
C ALA A 220 5.13 13.89 0.57
N PHE A 221 4.41 12.86 1.02
CA PHE A 221 3.11 12.49 0.45
C PHE A 221 2.04 13.57 0.71
N LEU A 222 1.94 14.08 1.94
CA LEU A 222 1.02 15.18 2.27
C LEU A 222 1.31 16.43 1.42
N ALA A 223 2.59 16.82 1.30
CA ALA A 223 3.00 17.94 0.45
C ALA A 223 2.64 17.73 -1.02
N LYS A 224 2.74 16.48 -1.51
CA LYS A 224 2.37 16.15 -2.88
C LYS A 224 0.86 16.30 -3.14
N MET A 225 0.03 15.98 -2.15
CA MET A 225 -1.43 16.15 -2.26
C MET A 225 -1.86 17.62 -2.23
N THR A 226 -1.13 18.50 -1.54
CA THR A 226 -1.48 19.93 -1.45
C THR A 226 -0.91 20.77 -2.60
N GLY A 227 0.10 20.27 -3.30
CA GLY A 227 0.75 20.96 -4.42
C GLY A 227 0.13 20.71 -5.81
N GLN A 228 -1.05 20.10 -5.90
CA GLN A 228 -1.77 19.84 -7.16
C GLN A 228 -3.08 20.61 -7.27
#